data_AF-A0A1B8ZVL0-F1
#
_entry.id   AF-A0A1B8ZVL0-F1
#
_cell.length_a   1.000
_cell.length_b   1.000
_cell.length_c   1.000
_cell.angle_alpha   90.00
_cell.angle_beta   90.00
_cell.angle_gamma   90.00
#
_symmetry.space_group_name_H-M   'P 1'
#
loop_
_entity.id
_entity.type
_entity.pdbx_description
1 polymer ?
#
loop_
_entity_poly.entity_id
_entity_poly.type
_entity_poly.pdbx_seq_one_letter_code
_entity_poly.pdbx_strand_id
1 'polypeptide(L)'
;MKSRHGLGILIVLTFINFGYARSFNHESSDLSDRIKKDTVKIKAAFREDDIAANEYLKDRLKPIRTNFKRINSITQWTSVLKKDIEGESAEGGEATFFFKGRRLEKVLARHYGEMGQALIEYYLMNGQLSFVFQKDYKYNRPMFYDAKAMKENNDTEAFDFKKSEIMENRNYFEKGNLFHIVNSQDCGAPFSGEYMAEEEKSIQDDFKRLMELLK
;
A
#
# COMPACT_ATOMS: atom_id res chain seq x y z
N MET A 1 -2.97 72.34 37.04
CA MET A 1 -4.06 73.28 36.67
C MET A 1 -5.17 72.46 35.98
N LYS A 2 -6.42 72.67 36.39
CA LYS A 2 -7.68 72.05 35.89
C LYS A 2 -7.73 72.02 34.34
N SER A 3 -8.42 71.12 33.65
CA SER A 3 -9.87 70.87 33.73
C SER A 3 -10.29 69.70 32.80
N ARG A 4 -11.49 69.17 33.08
CA ARG A 4 -12.23 68.12 32.35
C ARG A 4 -13.31 68.76 31.44
N HIS A 5 -13.87 67.93 30.56
CA HIS A 5 -15.17 67.99 29.85
C HIS A 5 -15.16 68.74 28.50
N GLY A 6 -15.83 68.28 27.42
CA GLY A 6 -16.81 67.21 27.31
C GLY A 6 -17.29 66.93 25.86
N LEU A 7 -18.26 66.02 25.83
CA LEU A 7 -19.21 65.54 24.80
C LEU A 7 -19.33 66.26 23.43
N GLY A 8 -19.47 65.46 22.37
CA GLY A 8 -20.05 65.86 21.08
C GLY A 8 -20.26 64.66 20.14
N ILE A 9 -21.51 64.24 19.96
CA ILE A 9 -21.97 63.15 19.08
C ILE A 9 -21.90 63.59 17.62
N LEU A 10 -21.39 62.73 16.72
CA LEU A 10 -21.66 62.82 15.29
C LEU A 10 -22.15 61.47 14.78
N ILE A 11 -23.43 61.42 14.41
CA ILE A 11 -24.06 60.29 13.72
C ILE A 11 -23.65 60.35 12.26
N VAL A 12 -23.06 59.27 11.75
CA VAL A 12 -22.88 59.05 10.31
C VAL A 12 -23.65 57.79 9.91
N LEU A 13 -24.77 58.01 9.22
CA LEU A 13 -25.54 57.00 8.50
C LEU A 13 -24.78 56.62 7.22
N THR A 14 -24.26 55.40 7.14
CA THR A 14 -23.82 54.81 5.87
C THR A 14 -24.78 53.72 5.43
N PHE A 15 -25.46 54.03 4.32
CA PHE A 15 -26.33 53.14 3.58
C PHE A 15 -25.56 51.94 3.04
N ILE A 16 -26.10 50.74 3.25
CA ILE A 16 -25.67 49.51 2.60
C ILE A 16 -26.06 49.61 1.13
N ASN A 17 -25.07 49.71 0.23
CA ASN A 17 -25.26 49.44 -1.19
C ASN A 17 -24.72 48.05 -1.51
N PHE A 18 -25.64 47.15 -1.84
CA PHE A 18 -25.35 45.87 -2.49
C PHE A 18 -24.83 46.14 -3.90
N GLY A 19 -23.51 46.06 -4.07
CA GLY A 19 -22.83 46.09 -5.37
C GLY A 19 -22.23 44.73 -5.67
N TYR A 20 -22.62 44.17 -6.83
CA TYR A 20 -22.23 42.86 -7.38
C TYR A 20 -20.74 42.49 -7.21
N ALA A 21 -20.47 41.39 -6.52
CA ALA A 21 -19.20 40.67 -6.64
C ALA A 21 -19.21 39.81 -7.90
N ARG A 22 -18.35 40.17 -8.86
CA ARG A 22 -18.12 39.41 -10.09
C ARG A 22 -17.34 38.13 -9.74
N SER A 23 -17.95 36.99 -10.03
CA SER A 23 -17.34 35.66 -9.94
C SER A 23 -16.04 35.59 -10.75
N PHE A 24 -14.93 35.35 -10.06
CA PHE A 24 -13.72 34.75 -10.65
C PHE A 24 -13.72 33.30 -10.21
N ASN A 25 -14.37 32.45 -11.01
CA ASN A 25 -14.20 31.00 -10.97
C ASN A 25 -13.46 30.59 -12.23
N HIS A 26 -12.14 30.52 -12.17
CA HIS A 26 -11.37 29.59 -13.00
C HIS A 26 -9.97 29.41 -12.42
N GLU A 27 -9.45 28.19 -12.51
CA GLU A 27 -8.11 27.75 -12.05
C GLU A 27 -7.94 27.45 -10.55
N SER A 28 -8.68 26.45 -10.06
CA SER A 28 -8.16 25.59 -8.98
C SER A 28 -8.57 24.12 -9.10
N SER A 29 -9.44 23.76 -10.04
CA SER A 29 -9.89 22.37 -10.23
C SER A 29 -8.87 21.49 -10.96
N ASP A 30 -7.99 22.05 -11.80
CA ASP A 30 -7.11 21.25 -12.67
C ASP A 30 -5.90 20.66 -11.92
N LEU A 31 -5.50 21.24 -10.78
CA LEU A 31 -4.42 20.70 -9.94
C LEU A 31 -4.91 19.57 -9.03
N SER A 32 -6.15 19.69 -8.54
CA SER A 32 -6.83 18.70 -7.69
C SER A 32 -7.20 17.43 -8.47
N ASP A 33 -7.61 17.58 -9.75
CA ASP A 33 -7.96 16.44 -10.60
C ASP A 33 -6.74 15.71 -11.19
N ARG A 34 -5.56 16.36 -11.29
CA ARG A 34 -4.30 15.68 -11.66
C ARG A 34 -3.80 14.74 -10.56
N ILE A 35 -3.91 15.12 -9.29
CA ILE A 35 -3.44 14.32 -8.15
C ILE A 35 -4.27 13.04 -7.96
N LYS A 36 -5.49 12.96 -8.50
CA LYS A 36 -6.37 11.77 -8.35
C LYS A 36 -6.07 10.60 -9.28
N LYS A 37 -5.09 10.71 -10.18
CA LYS A 37 -4.71 9.61 -11.10
C LYS A 37 -3.61 8.68 -10.57
N ASP A 38 -2.89 9.05 -9.52
CA ASP A 38 -1.50 8.60 -9.40
C ASP A 38 -1.24 7.40 -8.48
N THR A 39 -2.21 6.51 -8.29
CA THR A 39 -1.84 5.18 -7.78
C THR A 39 -2.78 4.11 -8.28
N VAL A 40 -2.34 3.35 -9.28
CA VAL A 40 -3.02 2.13 -9.70
C VAL A 40 -3.02 1.16 -8.52
N LYS A 41 -4.18 0.93 -7.90
CA LYS A 41 -4.31 0.01 -6.76
C LYS A 41 -4.36 -1.43 -7.23
N ILE A 42 -3.29 -2.18 -7.00
CA ILE A 42 -3.22 -3.61 -7.30
C ILE A 42 -4.21 -4.39 -6.44
N LYS A 43 -4.86 -5.41 -7.00
CA LYS A 43 -5.77 -6.25 -6.24
C LYS A 43 -5.00 -7.22 -5.34
N ALA A 44 -5.43 -7.32 -4.08
CA ALA A 44 -4.99 -8.39 -3.19
C ALA A 44 -5.45 -9.77 -3.70
N ALA A 45 -4.79 -10.83 -3.23
CA ALA A 45 -5.07 -12.22 -3.55
C ALA A 45 -6.45 -12.65 -3.02
N PHE A 46 -7.52 -12.28 -3.72
CA PHE A 46 -8.87 -12.70 -3.40
C PHE A 46 -9.21 -13.93 -4.24
N ARG A 47 -9.37 -15.09 -3.57
CA ARG A 47 -9.68 -16.39 -4.18
C ARG A 47 -8.61 -16.92 -5.14
N GLU A 48 -7.37 -16.51 -4.98
CA GLU A 48 -6.25 -17.13 -5.69
C GLU A 48 -5.90 -18.47 -5.02
N ASP A 49 -5.69 -19.50 -5.84
CA ASP A 49 -5.15 -20.77 -5.39
C ASP A 49 -3.62 -20.71 -5.35
N ASP A 50 -3.01 -21.61 -4.60
CA ASP A 50 -1.56 -21.72 -4.52
C ASP A 50 -0.99 -22.59 -5.65
N ILE A 51 0.28 -22.40 -5.99
CA ILE A 51 0.99 -23.15 -7.03
C ILE A 51 1.18 -24.61 -6.59
N ALA A 52 1.10 -25.58 -7.51
CA ALA A 52 1.36 -26.98 -7.19
C ALA A 52 2.78 -27.15 -6.61
N ALA A 53 2.89 -27.71 -5.41
CA ALA A 53 4.19 -27.99 -4.78
C ALA A 53 4.63 -29.43 -5.08
N ASN A 54 5.93 -29.67 -5.00
CA ASN A 54 6.51 -31.02 -4.98
C ASN A 54 5.79 -31.90 -3.94
N GLU A 55 5.55 -33.17 -4.28
CA GLU A 55 4.80 -34.14 -3.48
C GLU A 55 5.32 -34.24 -2.03
N TYR A 56 6.64 -34.08 -1.83
CA TYR A 56 7.30 -34.09 -0.52
C TYR A 56 6.86 -32.96 0.43
N LEU A 57 6.55 -31.77 -0.09
CA LEU A 57 6.14 -30.63 0.74
C LEU A 57 4.62 -30.53 0.89
N LYS A 58 3.86 -31.34 0.14
CA LYS A 58 2.40 -31.25 0.05
C LYS A 58 1.73 -31.27 1.42
N ASP A 59 2.14 -32.18 2.30
CA ASP A 59 1.53 -32.32 3.63
C ASP A 59 1.93 -31.19 4.58
N ARG A 60 3.18 -30.72 4.53
CA ARG A 60 3.66 -29.59 5.33
C ARG A 60 3.00 -28.27 4.91
N LEU A 61 2.78 -28.08 3.61
CA LEU A 61 2.15 -26.88 3.06
C LEU A 61 0.62 -26.88 3.18
N LYS A 62 -0.01 -28.06 3.26
CA LYS A 62 -1.48 -28.21 3.35
C LYS A 62 -2.14 -27.35 4.43
N PRO A 63 -1.70 -27.33 5.70
CA PRO A 63 -2.32 -26.47 6.72
C PRO A 63 -2.21 -24.98 6.38
N ILE A 64 -1.05 -24.54 5.88
CA ILE A 64 -0.79 -23.14 5.49
C ILE A 64 -1.69 -22.74 4.33
N ARG A 65 -1.76 -23.56 3.28
CA ARG A 65 -2.65 -23.37 2.12
C ARG A 65 -4.12 -23.33 2.50
N THR A 66 -4.53 -24.22 3.40
CA THR A 66 -5.91 -24.25 3.91
C THR A 66 -6.23 -22.97 4.67
N ASN A 67 -5.28 -22.48 5.48
CA ASN A 67 -5.42 -21.22 6.21
C ASN A 67 -5.52 -20.01 5.26
N PHE A 68 -4.63 -19.94 4.27
CA PHE A 68 -4.65 -18.91 3.22
C PHE A 68 -6.00 -18.87 2.49
N LYS A 69 -6.50 -20.02 2.01
CA LYS A 69 -7.82 -20.11 1.37
C LYS A 69 -8.96 -19.70 2.31
N ARG A 70 -8.93 -20.16 3.57
CA ARG A 70 -9.93 -19.80 4.58
C ARG A 70 -9.99 -18.29 4.79
N ILE A 71 -8.84 -17.65 5.01
CA ILE A 71 -8.73 -16.21 5.26
C ILE A 71 -9.24 -15.41 4.07
N ASN A 72 -8.83 -15.76 2.85
CA ASN A 72 -9.27 -15.06 1.63
C ASN A 72 -10.72 -15.35 1.24
N SER A 73 -11.38 -16.31 1.90
CA SER A 73 -12.82 -16.57 1.75
C SER A 73 -13.67 -15.79 2.75
N ILE A 74 -13.06 -15.07 3.72
CA ILE A 74 -13.80 -14.25 4.69
C ILE A 74 -14.37 -13.02 3.98
N THR A 75 -15.69 -12.89 3.97
CA THR A 75 -16.41 -11.74 3.40
C THR A 75 -16.80 -10.70 4.44
N GLN A 76 -16.83 -11.08 5.72
CA GLN A 76 -17.23 -10.22 6.83
C GLN A 76 -16.17 -10.24 7.93
N TRP A 77 -15.44 -9.13 8.01
CA TRP A 77 -14.45 -8.85 9.04
C TRP A 77 -15.10 -8.21 10.27
N THR A 78 -14.55 -8.47 11.44
CA THR A 78 -14.98 -7.81 12.68
C THR A 78 -14.44 -6.39 12.75
N SER A 79 -13.20 -6.20 12.31
CA SER A 79 -12.58 -4.88 12.20
C SER A 79 -11.59 -4.87 11.04
N VAL A 80 -11.50 -3.73 10.37
CA VAL A 80 -10.48 -3.44 9.36
C VAL A 80 -9.87 -2.09 9.72
N LEU A 81 -8.58 -2.09 10.03
CA LEU A 81 -7.84 -0.87 10.38
C LEU A 81 -6.88 -0.52 9.26
N LYS A 82 -6.82 0.76 8.91
CA LYS A 82 -5.87 1.27 7.92
C LYS A 82 -4.90 2.23 8.61
N LYS A 83 -3.61 2.11 8.28
CA LYS A 83 -2.53 2.95 8.76
C LYS A 83 -1.63 3.33 7.60
N ASP A 84 -1.04 4.52 7.67
CA ASP A 84 -0.03 4.93 6.70
C ASP A 84 1.32 4.31 7.10
N ILE A 85 2.15 4.03 6.10
CA ILE A 85 3.53 3.57 6.25
C ILE A 85 4.42 4.74 5.79
N GLU A 86 5.25 5.25 6.69
CA GLU A 86 6.13 6.38 6.42
C GLU A 86 7.59 5.94 6.42
N GLY A 87 8.42 6.51 5.54
CA GLY A 87 9.87 6.31 5.54
C GLY A 87 10.37 4.96 5.02
N GLU A 88 9.47 4.04 4.60
CA GLU A 88 9.87 2.72 4.08
C GLU A 88 9.97 2.67 2.54
N SER A 89 9.50 3.68 1.83
CA SER A 89 9.64 3.81 0.38
C SER A 89 9.70 5.26 -0.05
N ALA A 90 9.99 5.50 -1.34
CA ALA A 90 10.12 6.85 -1.91
C ALA A 90 8.84 7.69 -1.75
N GLU A 91 7.67 7.04 -1.79
CA GLU A 91 6.36 7.71 -1.75
C GLU A 91 5.51 7.27 -0.55
N GLY A 92 6.11 6.53 0.39
CA GLY A 92 5.39 5.92 1.51
C GLY A 92 4.46 4.78 1.10
N GLY A 93 3.54 4.45 1.98
CA GLY A 93 2.70 3.27 1.81
C GLY A 93 1.46 3.25 2.69
N GLU A 94 0.71 2.16 2.61
CA GLU A 94 -0.44 1.90 3.47
C GLU A 94 -0.46 0.45 3.96
N ALA A 95 -0.78 0.28 5.24
CA ALA A 95 -1.03 -1.01 5.86
C ALA A 95 -2.53 -1.15 6.19
N THR A 96 -3.12 -2.28 5.83
CA THR A 96 -4.50 -2.64 6.20
C THR A 96 -4.50 -3.92 7.02
N PHE A 97 -5.04 -3.87 8.23
CA PHE A 97 -5.09 -4.96 9.19
C PHE A 97 -6.51 -5.52 9.28
N PHE A 98 -6.66 -6.83 9.09
CA PHE A 98 -7.95 -7.52 9.04
C PHE A 98 -8.14 -8.42 10.26
N PHE A 99 -9.18 -8.15 11.03
CA PHE A 99 -9.48 -8.86 12.29
C PHE A 99 -10.77 -9.66 12.20
N LYS A 100 -10.75 -10.88 12.74
CA LYS A 100 -11.95 -11.69 13.00
C LYS A 100 -12.06 -11.95 14.49
N GLY A 101 -13.12 -11.44 15.11
CA GLY A 101 -13.17 -11.31 16.57
C GLY A 101 -12.02 -10.43 17.07
N ARG A 102 -11.25 -10.94 18.03
CA ARG A 102 -10.05 -10.27 18.57
C ARG A 102 -8.74 -10.71 17.91
N ARG A 103 -8.81 -11.57 16.89
CA ARG A 103 -7.63 -12.13 16.23
C ARG A 103 -7.28 -11.34 14.97
N LEU A 104 -6.03 -10.94 14.85
CA LEU A 104 -5.46 -10.50 13.57
C LEU A 104 -5.29 -11.72 12.68
N GLU A 105 -5.88 -11.68 11.49
CA GLU A 105 -5.85 -12.80 10.54
C GLU A 105 -4.95 -12.48 9.34
N LYS A 106 -4.97 -11.22 8.88
CA LYS A 106 -4.24 -10.78 7.69
C LYS A 106 -3.75 -9.33 7.83
N VAL A 107 -2.59 -9.04 7.25
CA VAL A 107 -2.10 -7.69 6.99
C VAL A 107 -1.84 -7.52 5.50
N LEU A 108 -2.24 -6.40 4.92
CA LEU A 108 -1.95 -6.00 3.56
C LEU A 108 -1.11 -4.73 3.60
N ALA A 109 0.16 -4.82 3.23
CA ALA A 109 1.04 -3.67 3.08
C ALA A 109 1.21 -3.31 1.61
N ARG A 110 1.16 -2.03 1.31
CA ARG A 110 1.44 -1.45 -0.01
C ARG A 110 2.56 -0.44 0.15
N HIS A 111 3.59 -0.57 -0.67
CA HIS A 111 4.67 0.41 -0.74
C HIS A 111 4.67 1.01 -2.14
N TYR A 112 4.69 2.34 -2.21
CA TYR A 112 4.65 3.09 -3.47
C TYR A 112 6.02 3.68 -3.79
N GLY A 113 6.31 3.77 -5.08
CA GLY A 113 7.49 4.43 -5.62
C GLY A 113 7.31 4.76 -7.09
N GLU A 114 8.17 5.65 -7.57
CA GLU A 114 8.07 6.19 -8.93
C GLU A 114 8.24 5.10 -10.00
N MET A 115 9.12 4.13 -9.75
CA MET A 115 9.48 3.06 -10.69
C MET A 115 8.77 1.72 -10.40
N GLY A 116 7.88 1.67 -9.42
CA GLY A 116 7.22 0.43 -9.05
C GLY A 116 6.42 0.51 -7.77
N GLN A 117 5.72 -0.57 -7.46
CA GLN A 117 5.04 -0.72 -6.18
C GLN A 117 5.11 -2.18 -5.71
N ALA A 118 5.12 -2.37 -4.39
CA ALA A 118 5.08 -3.68 -3.78
C ALA A 118 3.75 -3.89 -3.06
N LEU A 119 3.13 -5.06 -3.23
CA LEU A 119 1.97 -5.51 -2.49
C LEU A 119 2.34 -6.73 -1.67
N ILE A 120 2.32 -6.62 -0.35
CA ILE A 120 2.73 -7.69 0.55
C ILE A 120 1.58 -8.09 1.45
N GLU A 121 1.27 -9.38 1.48
CA GLU A 121 0.16 -9.95 2.22
C GLU A 121 0.68 -10.94 3.27
N TYR A 122 0.49 -10.60 4.54
CA TYR A 122 0.91 -11.41 5.69
C TYR A 122 -0.30 -12.16 6.23
N TYR A 123 -0.18 -13.49 6.37
CA TYR A 123 -1.25 -14.36 6.84
C TYR A 123 -0.85 -15.04 8.15
N LEU A 124 -1.70 -14.88 9.16
CA LEU A 124 -1.46 -15.45 10.47
C LEU A 124 -2.22 -16.77 10.64
N MET A 125 -1.55 -17.74 11.26
CA MET A 125 -2.13 -19.00 11.71
C MET A 125 -1.85 -19.13 13.21
N ASN A 126 -2.90 -19.26 14.02
CA ASN A 126 -2.79 -19.32 15.48
C ASN A 126 -2.01 -18.16 16.11
N GLY A 127 -2.12 -16.95 15.52
CA GLY A 127 -1.44 -15.75 15.99
C GLY A 127 0.03 -15.65 15.57
N GLN A 128 0.55 -16.60 14.80
CA GLN A 128 1.93 -16.59 14.28
C GLN A 128 1.92 -16.38 12.77
N LEU A 129 2.96 -15.74 12.23
CA LEU A 129 3.16 -15.62 10.79
C LEU A 129 3.29 -17.02 10.18
N SER A 130 2.50 -17.29 9.14
CA SER A 130 2.42 -18.61 8.49
C SER A 130 2.69 -18.56 7.00
N PHE A 131 2.36 -17.43 6.36
CA PHE A 131 2.51 -17.25 4.93
C PHE A 131 2.65 -15.77 4.59
N VAL A 132 3.56 -15.45 3.70
CA VAL A 132 3.69 -14.12 3.10
C VAL A 132 3.62 -14.25 1.59
N PHE A 133 2.76 -13.45 0.98
CA PHE A 133 2.63 -13.37 -0.48
C PHE A 133 2.94 -11.96 -0.93
N GLN A 134 3.98 -11.81 -1.74
CA GLN A 134 4.45 -10.54 -2.26
C GLN A 134 4.29 -10.50 -3.78
N LYS A 135 3.81 -9.36 -4.28
CA LYS A 135 3.81 -9.02 -5.69
C LYS A 135 4.57 -7.72 -5.88
N ASP A 136 5.69 -7.79 -6.59
CA ASP A 136 6.48 -6.63 -6.98
C ASP A 136 6.15 -6.24 -8.41
N TYR A 137 5.78 -4.97 -8.60
CA TYR A 137 5.50 -4.39 -9.91
C TYR A 137 6.63 -3.45 -10.25
N LYS A 138 7.37 -3.78 -11.30
CA LYS A 138 8.40 -2.92 -11.86
C LYS A 138 7.85 -2.25 -13.11
N TYR A 139 7.73 -0.93 -13.06
CA TYR A 139 7.15 -0.16 -14.15
C TYR A 139 8.11 -0.07 -15.34
N ASN A 140 7.55 0.07 -16.55
CA ASN A 140 8.36 0.30 -17.75
C ASN A 140 9.02 1.68 -17.76
N ARG A 141 8.41 2.68 -17.10
CA ARG A 141 8.89 4.05 -16.91
C ARG A 141 8.39 4.62 -15.58
N PRO A 142 8.95 5.74 -15.08
CA PRO A 142 8.42 6.40 -13.88
C PRO A 142 6.94 6.72 -14.03
N MET A 143 6.15 6.63 -12.95
CA MET A 143 4.69 6.77 -13.02
C MET A 143 4.21 8.11 -13.62
N PHE A 144 5.01 9.17 -13.46
CA PHE A 144 4.75 10.50 -14.00
C PHE A 144 5.19 10.69 -15.47
N TYR A 145 5.81 9.68 -16.09
CA TYR A 145 6.44 9.79 -17.41
C TYR A 145 5.42 9.62 -18.54
N ASP A 146 4.72 10.70 -18.87
CA ASP A 146 3.65 10.70 -19.87
C ASP A 146 4.15 10.83 -21.33
N ALA A 147 3.22 10.88 -22.28
CA ALA A 147 3.53 11.02 -23.70
C ALA A 147 4.21 12.36 -24.06
N LYS A 148 4.06 13.39 -23.23
CA LYS A 148 4.76 14.67 -23.41
C LYS A 148 6.23 14.49 -22.98
N ALA A 149 6.47 13.96 -21.79
CA ALA A 149 7.81 13.65 -21.31
C ALA A 149 8.56 12.71 -22.26
N MET A 150 7.90 11.67 -22.78
CA MET A 150 8.45 10.77 -23.79
C MET A 150 8.97 11.53 -25.02
N LYS A 151 8.17 12.46 -25.58
CA LYS A 151 8.57 13.25 -26.75
C LYS A 151 9.70 14.24 -26.44
N GLU A 152 9.62 14.91 -25.29
CA GLU A 152 10.63 15.89 -24.86
C GLU A 152 12.01 15.26 -24.62
N ASN A 153 12.04 13.98 -24.23
CA ASN A 153 13.26 13.24 -23.97
C ASN A 153 13.70 12.34 -25.14
N ASN A 154 13.04 12.41 -26.30
CA ASN A 154 13.30 11.54 -27.46
C ASN A 154 13.27 10.03 -27.11
N ASP A 155 12.38 9.63 -26.20
CA ASP A 155 12.15 8.23 -25.83
C ASP A 155 11.10 7.59 -26.74
N THR A 156 11.05 6.27 -26.71
CA THR A 156 10.18 5.41 -27.52
C THR A 156 8.91 4.97 -26.78
N GLU A 157 8.84 5.15 -25.46
CA GLU A 157 7.66 4.77 -24.69
C GLU A 157 7.38 5.71 -23.51
N ALA A 158 6.09 5.92 -23.26
CA ALA A 158 5.57 6.51 -22.02
C ALA A 158 5.31 5.42 -20.98
N PHE A 159 5.08 5.84 -19.74
CA PHE A 159 4.57 4.97 -18.69
C PHE A 159 3.28 4.28 -19.13
N ASP A 160 3.27 2.96 -19.02
CA ASP A 160 2.11 2.12 -19.22
C ASP A 160 2.13 1.01 -18.16
N PHE A 161 1.26 1.14 -17.16
CA PHE A 161 1.15 0.17 -16.09
C PHE A 161 0.94 -1.28 -16.59
N LYS A 162 0.30 -1.48 -17.75
CA LYS A 162 0.08 -2.82 -18.31
C LYS A 162 1.36 -3.48 -18.79
N LYS A 163 2.42 -2.71 -19.03
CA LYS A 163 3.75 -3.21 -19.38
C LYS A 163 4.63 -3.50 -18.16
N SER A 164 4.09 -3.36 -16.94
CA SER A 164 4.87 -3.64 -15.74
C SER A 164 5.29 -5.10 -15.71
N GLU A 165 6.54 -5.34 -15.35
CA GLU A 165 7.03 -6.66 -15.00
C GLU A 165 6.51 -7.00 -13.60
N ILE A 166 5.98 -8.21 -13.44
CA ILE A 166 5.41 -8.68 -12.18
C ILE A 166 6.24 -9.87 -11.69
N MET A 167 6.75 -9.75 -10.47
CA MET A 167 7.38 -10.85 -9.74
C MET A 167 6.51 -11.23 -8.55
N GLU A 168 6.27 -12.52 -8.36
CA GLU A 168 5.54 -13.03 -7.21
C GLU A 168 6.43 -13.90 -6.33
N ASN A 169 6.42 -13.63 -5.02
CA ASN A 169 7.12 -14.41 -4.00
C ASN A 169 6.13 -14.98 -2.98
N ARG A 170 6.26 -16.27 -2.70
CA ARG A 170 5.43 -17.02 -1.74
C ARG A 170 6.33 -17.63 -0.69
N ASN A 171 6.26 -17.09 0.53
CA ASN A 171 7.14 -17.42 1.63
C ASN A 171 6.36 -18.18 2.71
N TYR A 172 6.77 -19.40 3.04
CA TYR A 172 6.05 -20.29 3.97
C TYR A 172 6.80 -20.43 5.29
N PHE A 173 6.09 -20.16 6.38
CA PHE A 173 6.64 -20.18 7.72
C PHE A 173 6.07 -21.34 8.54
N GLU A 174 6.94 -21.99 9.32
CA GLU A 174 6.58 -23.01 10.28
C GLU A 174 7.33 -22.76 11.59
N LYS A 175 6.58 -22.66 12.70
CA LYS A 175 7.13 -22.39 14.04
C LYS A 175 8.03 -21.14 14.08
N GLY A 176 7.68 -20.13 13.29
CA GLY A 176 8.41 -18.86 13.20
C GLY A 176 9.52 -18.81 12.15
N ASN A 177 9.90 -19.95 11.54
CA ASN A 177 11.02 -19.99 10.59
C ASN A 177 10.51 -20.18 9.14
N LEU A 178 11.13 -19.48 8.20
CA LEU A 178 10.96 -19.65 6.76
C LEU A 178 11.57 -20.98 6.35
N PHE A 179 10.76 -21.86 5.76
CA PHE A 179 11.23 -23.18 5.34
C PHE A 179 11.02 -23.46 3.85
N HIS A 180 10.31 -22.57 3.15
CA HIS A 180 10.08 -22.71 1.72
C HIS A 180 9.77 -21.35 1.08
N ILE A 181 10.27 -21.16 -0.13
CA ILE A 181 10.05 -19.99 -0.97
C ILE A 181 9.66 -20.51 -2.36
N VAL A 182 8.67 -19.88 -2.98
CA VAL A 182 8.38 -20.04 -4.41
C VAL A 182 8.41 -18.66 -5.05
N ASN A 183 9.29 -18.47 -6.03
CA ASN A 183 9.42 -17.24 -6.80
C ASN A 183 8.94 -17.51 -8.24
N SER A 184 8.16 -16.59 -8.83
CA SER A 184 7.62 -16.74 -10.19
C SER A 184 8.68 -16.75 -11.31
N GLN A 185 9.88 -16.24 -11.02
CA GLN A 185 11.01 -16.14 -11.96
C GLN A 185 12.00 -17.31 -11.81
N ASP A 186 11.88 -18.11 -10.75
CA ASP A 186 12.77 -19.25 -10.52
C ASP A 186 12.19 -20.56 -11.09
N CYS A 187 13.06 -21.39 -11.67
CA CYS A 187 12.71 -22.68 -12.24
C CYS A 187 12.57 -23.81 -11.19
N GLY A 188 12.57 -23.46 -9.90
CA GLY A 188 12.30 -24.36 -8.79
C GLY A 188 13.55 -24.99 -8.15
N ALA A 189 14.71 -24.35 -8.30
CA ALA A 189 15.90 -24.74 -7.56
C ALA A 189 15.75 -24.36 -6.08
N PRO A 190 16.23 -25.18 -5.13
CA PRO A 190 16.24 -24.77 -3.74
C PRO A 190 17.17 -23.56 -3.56
N PHE A 191 16.67 -22.53 -2.89
CA PHE A 191 17.49 -21.38 -2.51
C PHE A 191 18.58 -21.75 -1.51
N SER A 192 19.68 -20.99 -1.48
CA SER A 192 20.74 -21.20 -0.50
C SER A 192 20.23 -20.92 0.92
N GLY A 193 20.84 -21.58 1.91
CA GLY A 193 20.49 -21.34 3.31
C GLY A 193 20.74 -19.89 3.76
N GLU A 194 21.78 -19.24 3.21
CA GLU A 194 22.07 -17.82 3.46
C GLU A 194 20.95 -16.92 2.91
N TYR A 195 20.52 -17.14 1.66
CA TYR A 195 19.42 -16.39 1.08
C TYR A 195 18.12 -16.56 1.89
N MET A 196 17.80 -17.80 2.29
CA MET A 196 16.62 -18.05 3.10
C MET A 196 16.67 -17.34 4.47
N ALA A 197 17.85 -17.26 5.10
CA ALA A 197 18.01 -16.58 6.37
C ALA A 197 17.89 -15.06 6.24
N GLU A 198 18.43 -14.48 5.17
CA GLU A 198 18.28 -13.06 4.87
C GLU A 198 16.82 -12.69 4.57
N GLU A 199 16.14 -13.50 3.77
CA GLU A 199 14.72 -13.32 3.44
C GLU A 199 13.83 -13.46 4.67
N GLU A 200 14.08 -14.48 5.52
CA GLU A 200 13.39 -14.64 6.79
C GLU A 200 13.51 -13.39 7.66
N LYS A 201 14.74 -12.91 7.84
CA LYS A 201 15.02 -11.73 8.65
C LYS A 201 14.32 -10.49 8.10
N SER A 202 14.41 -10.25 6.80
CA SER A 202 13.76 -9.10 6.15
C SER A 202 12.26 -9.13 6.40
N ILE A 203 11.60 -10.27 6.13
CA ILE A 203 10.16 -10.42 6.32
C ILE A 203 9.74 -10.23 7.79
N GLN A 204 10.53 -10.77 8.72
CA GLN A 204 10.24 -10.64 10.15
C GLN A 204 10.39 -9.20 10.64
N ASP A 205 11.44 -8.50 10.20
CA ASP A 205 11.67 -7.10 10.54
C ASP A 205 10.56 -6.21 9.97
N ASP A 206 10.13 -6.45 8.72
CA ASP A 206 9.02 -5.74 8.09
C ASP A 206 7.70 -5.99 8.81
N PHE A 207 7.39 -7.26 9.10
CA PHE A 207 6.18 -7.62 9.84
C PHE A 207 6.16 -6.99 11.23
N LYS A 208 7.31 -6.93 11.91
CA LYS A 208 7.44 -6.29 13.23
C LYS A 208 7.13 -4.80 13.15
N ARG A 209 7.67 -4.07 12.17
CA ARG A 209 7.37 -2.64 11.97
C ARG A 209 5.88 -2.41 11.72
N LEU A 210 5.25 -3.26 10.90
CA LEU A 210 3.80 -3.21 10.69
C LEU A 210 3.01 -3.42 11.99
N MET A 211 3.44 -4.31 12.88
CA MET A 211 2.78 -4.54 14.17
C MET A 211 2.90 -3.34 15.12
N GLU A 212 3.94 -2.52 14.97
CA GLU A 212 4.13 -1.31 15.77
C GLU A 212 3.08 -0.23 15.44
N LEU A 213 2.52 -0.22 14.23
CA LEU A 213 1.45 0.70 13.81
C LEU A 213 0.11 0.46 14.53
N LEU A 214 -0.03 -0.68 15.21
CA LEU A 214 -1.22 -1.04 15.99
C LEU A 214 -1.14 -0.63 17.47
N LYS A 215 0.04 -0.20 17.94
CA LYS A 215 0.24 0.28 19.32
C LYS A 215 -0.25 1.72 19.46
#